data_AF-A0A924ZUD4-F1
#
_entry.id   AF-A0A924ZUD4-F1
#
_cell.length_a   1.000
_cell.length_b   1.000
_cell.length_c   1.000
_cell.angle_alpha   90.00
_cell.angle_beta   90.00
_cell.angle_gamma   90.00
#
_symmetry.space_group_name_H-M   'P 1'
#
loop_
_entity.id
_entity.type
_entity.pdbx_description
1 polymer ?
#
loop_
_entity_poly.entity_id
_entity_poly.type
_entity_poly.pdbx_seq_one_letter_code
_entity_poly.pdbx_strand_id
1 'polypeptide(L)'
;MKNIFIISIFLISFEAQPCMVPIASSTMYYTPSALRVCNKWYYGKEVKSKKSKYDPVTYRATDRVCAKFESEVKMQGSGRYNPKEIYTFKKDVVIMKNDDKTRNCPTTIGRSGECMLTYISVAADANYYHMGDLISMPALKGKKMKLPDGSLFTHPGYFRVDDVGGAIDGRNRFDFYSGNMDLYDANNSFGYKGDKETTMYDKSTCQDRKKYQILSSKKDKETARIAIAAAITAATSKMSTILPAPIRGLNR
;
A
#
# COMPACT_ATOMS: atom_id res chain seq x y z
N MET A 1 -62.67 -20.28 -31.73
CA MET A 1 -61.38 -20.95 -31.48
C MET A 1 -60.33 -19.86 -31.27
N LYS A 2 -59.76 -19.74 -30.07
CA LYS A 2 -58.78 -18.69 -29.71
C LYS A 2 -57.37 -19.28 -29.85
N ASN A 3 -56.59 -18.78 -30.80
CA ASN A 3 -55.18 -19.17 -30.97
C ASN A 3 -54.33 -18.43 -29.94
N ILE A 4 -53.72 -19.19 -29.02
CA ILE A 4 -52.73 -18.70 -28.06
C ILE A 4 -51.36 -18.86 -28.71
N PHE A 5 -50.69 -17.75 -29.02
CA PHE A 5 -49.30 -17.72 -29.44
C PHE A 5 -48.40 -17.85 -28.20
N ILE A 6 -47.70 -18.97 -28.07
CA ILE A 6 -46.67 -19.17 -27.05
C ILE A 6 -45.36 -18.58 -27.61
N ILE A 7 -45.00 -17.39 -27.14
CA ILE A 7 -43.68 -16.80 -27.40
C ILE A 7 -42.67 -17.55 -26.51
N SER A 8 -41.92 -18.46 -27.10
CA SER A 8 -40.80 -19.12 -26.44
C SER A 8 -39.66 -18.13 -26.27
N ILE A 9 -39.53 -17.58 -25.07
CA ILE A 9 -38.40 -16.74 -24.67
C ILE A 9 -37.20 -17.68 -24.46
N PHE A 10 -36.28 -17.70 -25.42
CA PHE A 10 -34.97 -18.32 -25.24
C PHE A 10 -34.18 -17.50 -24.20
N LEU A 11 -34.01 -18.05 -23.01
CA LEU A 11 -33.05 -17.57 -22.02
C LEU A 11 -31.64 -17.83 -22.56
N ILE A 12 -31.04 -16.80 -23.18
CA ILE A 12 -29.62 -16.83 -23.54
C ILE A 12 -28.83 -16.72 -22.24
N SER A 13 -28.30 -17.84 -21.76
CA SER A 13 -27.31 -17.84 -20.69
C SER A 13 -26.08 -17.07 -21.18
N PHE A 14 -25.87 -15.87 -20.64
CA PHE A 14 -24.64 -15.11 -20.84
C PHE A 14 -23.49 -15.84 -20.15
N GLU A 15 -22.79 -16.67 -20.91
CA GLU A 15 -21.54 -17.28 -20.49
C GLU A 15 -20.50 -16.14 -20.36
N ALA A 16 -19.95 -15.95 -19.15
CA ALA A 16 -19.02 -14.87 -18.88
C ALA A 16 -17.77 -15.04 -19.75
N GLN A 17 -17.58 -14.15 -20.73
CA GLN A 17 -16.39 -14.19 -21.58
C GLN A 17 -15.13 -14.02 -20.72
N PRO A 18 -14.14 -14.91 -20.87
CA PRO A 18 -12.88 -14.78 -20.14
C PRO A 18 -12.20 -13.48 -20.54
N CYS A 19 -11.68 -12.75 -19.56
CA CYS A 19 -10.98 -11.50 -19.80
C CYS A 19 -9.76 -11.77 -20.67
N MET A 20 -9.75 -11.24 -21.89
CA MET A 20 -8.66 -11.48 -22.86
C MET A 20 -7.34 -10.79 -22.50
N VAL A 21 -7.28 -10.06 -21.40
CA VAL A 21 -6.08 -9.33 -20.96
C VAL A 21 -5.72 -9.69 -19.52
N PRO A 22 -4.45 -9.56 -19.12
CA PRO A 22 -4.05 -9.72 -17.73
C PRO A 22 -4.81 -8.73 -16.85
N ILE A 23 -5.50 -9.24 -15.83
CA ILE A 23 -6.20 -8.42 -14.86
C ILE A 23 -5.68 -8.75 -13.46
N ALA A 24 -5.34 -7.70 -12.73
CA ALA A 24 -4.88 -7.82 -11.36
C ALA A 24 -6.00 -8.41 -10.47
N SER A 25 -5.73 -9.59 -9.89
CA SER A 25 -6.35 -10.02 -8.65
C SER A 25 -5.70 -9.22 -7.53
N SER A 26 -6.46 -8.31 -6.94
CA SER A 26 -5.93 -7.26 -6.09
C SER A 26 -6.36 -7.46 -4.64
N THR A 27 -5.39 -7.43 -3.73
CA THR A 27 -5.62 -7.08 -2.33
C THR A 27 -4.99 -5.74 -2.03
N MET A 28 -5.09 -5.33 -0.78
CA MET A 28 -4.43 -4.14 -0.31
C MET A 28 -3.82 -4.39 1.06
N TYR A 29 -2.68 -3.76 1.30
CA TYR A 29 -2.01 -3.73 2.59
C TYR A 29 -1.59 -2.30 2.92
N TYR A 30 -1.37 -2.08 4.21
CA TYR A 30 -1.10 -0.76 4.76
C TYR A 30 -0.18 -0.89 5.97
N THR A 31 0.42 0.22 6.37
CA THR A 31 1.24 0.31 7.57
C THR A 31 0.38 0.84 8.71
N PRO A 32 -0.14 -0.03 9.61
CA PRO A 32 -0.91 0.40 10.77
C PRO A 32 -0.14 1.41 11.61
N SER A 33 -0.86 2.35 12.20
CA SER A 33 -0.32 3.29 13.18
C SER A 33 -0.78 2.91 14.58
N ALA A 34 0.15 2.75 15.52
CA ALA A 34 -0.19 2.44 16.92
C ALA A 34 -1.11 3.51 17.51
N LEU A 35 -0.91 4.79 17.15
CA LEU A 35 -1.76 5.90 17.56
C LEU A 35 -3.23 5.75 17.09
N ARG A 36 -3.46 5.08 15.95
CA ARG A 36 -4.81 4.83 15.41
C ARG A 36 -5.43 3.53 15.92
N VAL A 37 -4.60 2.52 16.13
CA VAL A 37 -5.07 1.16 16.42
C VAL A 37 -5.22 0.91 17.93
N CYS A 38 -4.41 1.56 18.76
CA CYS A 38 -4.43 1.36 20.20
C CYS A 38 -5.42 2.28 20.91
N ASN A 39 -6.50 1.69 21.44
CA ASN A 39 -7.46 2.39 22.30
C ASN A 39 -6.97 2.55 23.76
N LYS A 40 -5.99 1.73 24.18
CA LYS A 40 -5.30 1.79 25.48
C LYS A 40 -3.84 1.41 25.30
N TRP A 41 -2.95 2.17 25.94
CA TRP A 41 -1.51 1.91 25.94
C TRP A 41 -1.14 0.96 27.07
N TYR A 42 -0.27 0.00 26.78
CA TYR A 42 0.41 -0.78 27.81
C TYR A 42 1.85 -0.27 27.87
N TYR A 43 2.25 0.26 29.02
CA TYR A 43 3.65 0.60 29.32
C TYR A 43 4.29 -0.64 29.91
N GLY A 44 4.82 -1.51 29.06
CA GLY A 44 5.51 -2.69 29.51
C GLY A 44 6.95 -2.38 29.91
N LYS A 45 7.54 -3.35 30.60
CA LYS A 45 8.87 -3.22 31.19
C LYS A 45 9.93 -3.30 30.12
N GLU A 46 10.96 -2.46 30.23
CA GLU A 46 12.12 -2.53 29.36
C GLU A 46 12.88 -3.85 29.61
N VAL A 47 12.76 -4.81 28.69
CA VAL A 47 13.58 -6.02 28.73
C VAL A 47 14.91 -5.71 28.06
N LYS A 48 15.95 -5.45 28.87
CA LYS A 48 17.33 -5.29 28.37
C LYS A 48 17.82 -6.65 27.87
N SER A 49 17.78 -6.89 26.56
CA SER A 49 18.48 -8.04 25.98
C SER A 49 19.99 -7.83 26.10
N LYS A 50 20.73 -8.90 26.43
CA LYS A 50 22.19 -8.84 26.57
C LYS A 50 22.79 -8.31 25.27
N LYS A 51 23.58 -7.23 25.38
CA LYS A 51 24.33 -6.59 24.28
C LYS A 51 25.17 -7.65 23.54
N SER A 52 24.70 -8.10 22.40
CA SER A 52 25.55 -8.64 21.34
C SER A 52 26.20 -7.44 20.65
N LYS A 53 27.52 -7.47 20.49
CA LYS A 53 28.37 -6.35 20.01
C LYS A 53 28.03 -5.89 18.57
N TYR A 54 27.15 -6.62 17.88
CA TYR A 54 26.72 -6.36 16.50
C TYR A 54 25.20 -6.54 16.26
N ASP A 55 24.39 -6.84 17.29
CA ASP A 55 22.94 -6.93 17.09
C ASP A 55 22.27 -5.57 17.29
N PRO A 56 21.44 -5.11 16.34
CA PRO A 56 20.52 -4.02 16.62
C PRO A 56 19.70 -4.41 17.86
N VAL A 57 19.58 -3.50 18.82
CA VAL A 57 18.84 -3.74 20.06
C VAL A 57 17.45 -4.24 19.72
N THR A 58 17.24 -5.56 19.91
CA THR A 58 15.97 -6.21 19.65
C THR A 58 15.09 -5.95 20.87
N TYR A 59 14.35 -4.85 20.82
CA TYR A 59 13.27 -4.62 21.77
C TYR A 59 12.15 -5.62 21.44
N ARG A 60 11.77 -6.45 22.39
CA ARG A 60 10.52 -7.21 22.29
C ARG A 60 9.39 -6.18 22.41
N ALA A 61 8.71 -5.90 21.32
CA ALA A 61 7.67 -4.88 21.27
C ALA A 61 6.49 -5.14 22.23
N THR A 62 6.34 -6.39 22.69
CA THR A 62 5.22 -6.90 23.51
C THR A 62 4.93 -6.07 24.75
N ASP A 63 5.93 -5.34 25.24
CA ASP A 63 5.79 -4.46 26.37
C ASP A 63 5.20 -3.09 25.99
N ARG A 64 5.55 -2.49 24.86
CA ARG A 64 5.21 -1.07 24.57
C ARG A 64 3.99 -0.85 23.68
N VAL A 65 3.44 -1.89 23.06
CA VAL A 65 2.36 -1.74 22.08
C VAL A 65 1.16 -2.59 22.44
N CYS A 66 -0.05 -2.11 22.13
CA CYS A 66 -1.26 -2.87 22.40
C CYS A 66 -1.35 -4.12 21.52
N ALA A 67 -1.99 -5.19 22.03
CA ALA A 67 -2.16 -6.46 21.32
C ALA A 67 -2.79 -6.30 19.91
N LYS A 68 -3.71 -5.33 19.75
CA LYS A 68 -4.31 -5.05 18.45
C LYS A 68 -3.28 -4.55 17.43
N PHE A 69 -2.39 -3.63 17.82
CA PHE A 69 -1.32 -3.16 16.94
C PHE A 69 -0.33 -4.29 16.61
N GLU A 70 0.00 -5.13 17.59
CA GLU A 70 0.84 -6.32 17.34
C GLU A 70 0.20 -7.25 16.30
N SER A 71 -1.10 -7.50 16.42
CA SER A 71 -1.87 -8.31 15.46
C SER A 71 -1.88 -7.69 14.06
N GLU A 72 -2.04 -6.37 13.95
CA GLU A 72 -1.97 -5.67 12.65
C GLU A 72 -0.56 -5.75 12.06
N VAL A 73 0.50 -5.53 12.86
CA VAL A 73 1.89 -5.67 12.38
C VAL A 73 2.20 -7.10 11.91
N LYS A 74 1.65 -8.11 12.58
CA LYS A 74 1.75 -9.52 12.17
C LYS A 74 1.10 -9.76 10.81
N MET A 75 -0.10 -9.21 10.58
CA MET A 75 -0.80 -9.37 9.31
C MET A 75 -0.20 -8.55 8.17
N GLN A 76 0.15 -7.29 8.44
CA GLN A 76 0.62 -6.34 7.44
C GLN A 76 2.15 -6.39 7.22
N GLY A 77 2.87 -7.17 8.02
CA GLY A 77 4.33 -7.30 8.00
C GLY A 77 5.08 -6.15 8.69
N SER A 78 4.51 -4.95 8.73
CA SER A 78 5.08 -3.77 9.39
C SER A 78 4.02 -2.86 10.00
N GLY A 79 4.44 -1.94 10.87
CA GLY A 79 3.60 -0.87 11.43
C GLY A 79 4.44 0.25 12.00
N ARG A 80 3.82 1.40 12.27
CA ARG A 80 4.49 2.54 12.91
C ARG A 80 3.94 2.80 14.30
N TYR A 81 4.84 3.03 15.24
CA TYR A 81 4.45 3.56 16.54
C TYR A 81 4.40 5.09 16.51
N ASN A 82 5.42 5.71 15.91
CA ASN A 82 5.51 7.15 15.72
C ASN A 82 6.26 7.46 14.39
N PRO A 83 6.46 8.74 14.01
CA PRO A 83 7.20 9.09 12.80
C PRO A 83 8.67 8.68 12.76
N LYS A 84 9.25 8.09 13.80
CA LYS A 84 10.66 7.65 13.82
C LYS A 84 10.82 6.15 14.09
N GLU A 85 9.77 5.47 14.51
CA GLU A 85 9.83 4.07 14.93
C GLU A 85 8.94 3.18 14.05
N ILE A 86 9.58 2.30 13.30
CA ILE A 86 8.93 1.26 12.49
C ILE A 86 9.09 -0.07 13.22
N TYR A 87 7.99 -0.81 13.33
CA TYR A 87 7.92 -2.14 13.88
C TYR A 87 7.73 -3.13 12.73
N THR A 88 8.48 -4.23 12.74
CA THR A 88 8.41 -5.29 11.71
C THR A 88 8.25 -6.64 12.36
N PHE A 89 7.55 -7.55 11.70
CA PHE A 89 7.37 -8.91 12.18
C PHE A 89 8.48 -9.83 11.65
N LYS A 90 9.22 -10.50 12.55
CA LYS A 90 10.26 -11.47 12.19
C LYS A 90 10.26 -12.63 13.19
N LYS A 91 10.08 -13.85 12.69
CA LYS A 91 10.12 -15.10 13.50
C LYS A 91 9.25 -15.00 14.76
N ASP A 92 7.98 -14.69 14.60
CA ASP A 92 7.00 -14.60 15.69
C ASP A 92 7.22 -13.47 16.71
N VAL A 93 8.17 -12.57 16.43
CA VAL A 93 8.47 -11.42 17.27
C VAL A 93 8.33 -10.14 16.46
N VAL A 94 7.72 -9.13 17.08
CA VAL A 94 7.72 -7.77 16.53
C VAL A 94 8.99 -7.05 17.02
N ILE A 95 9.77 -6.55 16.06
CA ILE A 95 11.06 -5.89 16.27
C ILE A 95 10.96 -4.44 15.82
N MET A 96 11.39 -3.53 16.70
CA MET A 96 11.56 -2.12 16.37
C MET A 96 12.83 -1.90 15.54
N LYS A 97 12.70 -1.19 14.43
CA LYS A 97 13.81 -0.66 13.62
C LYS A 97 13.89 0.85 13.82
N ASN A 98 15.09 1.34 14.07
CA ASN A 98 15.38 2.76 14.30
C ASN A 98 16.78 3.10 13.75
N ASP A 99 16.98 2.77 12.47
CA ASP A 99 18.16 3.17 11.69
C ASP A 99 17.86 4.42 10.86
N ASP A 100 18.88 5.06 10.28
CA ASP A 100 18.71 6.28 9.47
C ASP A 100 17.73 6.11 8.31
N LYS A 101 17.75 4.94 7.66
CA LYS A 101 16.89 4.65 6.52
C LYS A 101 15.42 4.61 6.93
N THR A 102 15.12 3.92 8.03
CA THR A 102 13.77 3.81 8.60
C THR A 102 13.27 5.13 9.17
N ARG A 103 14.15 5.95 9.77
CA ARG A 103 13.80 7.30 10.27
C ARG A 103 13.41 8.27 9.15
N ASN A 104 14.09 8.21 8.01
CA ASN A 104 13.83 9.09 6.88
C ASN A 104 12.71 8.59 5.96
N CYS A 105 12.09 7.46 6.30
CA CYS A 105 10.99 6.91 5.54
C CYS A 105 9.65 7.44 6.05
N PRO A 106 8.80 8.08 5.22
CA PRO A 106 7.48 8.56 5.65
C PRO A 106 6.49 7.43 5.99
N THR A 107 6.74 6.22 5.50
CA THR A 107 5.81 5.08 5.48
C THR A 107 6.42 3.82 6.13
N THR A 108 6.90 2.86 5.34
CA THR A 108 7.60 1.66 5.79
C THR A 108 8.66 1.27 4.75
N ILE A 109 9.49 0.29 5.09
CA ILE A 109 10.51 -0.25 4.18
C ILE A 109 10.01 -1.59 3.64
N GLY A 110 9.89 -1.67 2.32
CA GLY A 110 9.53 -2.91 1.62
C GLY A 110 10.70 -3.88 1.57
N ARG A 111 10.48 -5.09 1.04
CA ARG A 111 11.55 -6.07 0.88
C ARG A 111 12.63 -5.68 -0.14
N SER A 112 12.35 -4.71 -1.02
CA SER A 112 13.38 -4.06 -1.85
C SER A 112 14.43 -3.30 -1.02
N GLY A 113 14.14 -3.04 0.26
CA GLY A 113 14.93 -2.17 1.12
C GLY A 113 14.59 -0.71 0.94
N GLU A 114 13.77 -0.32 -0.05
CA GLU A 114 13.38 1.06 -0.31
C GLU A 114 12.12 1.46 0.47
N CYS A 115 11.91 2.78 0.56
CA CYS A 115 10.67 3.32 1.09
C CYS A 115 9.49 2.94 0.22
N MET A 116 8.44 2.48 0.88
CA MET A 116 7.17 2.18 0.27
C MET A 116 6.43 3.46 -0.09
N LEU A 117 6.01 3.57 -1.33
CA LEU A 117 5.35 4.73 -1.89
C LEU A 117 3.84 4.48 -1.91
N THR A 118 3.09 5.27 -1.14
CA THR A 118 1.62 5.19 -1.10
C THR A 118 1.04 5.29 -2.50
N TYR A 119 0.17 4.32 -2.85
CA TYR A 119 -0.45 4.16 -4.17
C TYR A 119 0.50 3.88 -5.34
N ILE A 120 1.79 3.68 -5.12
CA ILE A 120 2.76 3.34 -6.19
C ILE A 120 3.42 1.98 -5.95
N SER A 121 3.75 1.66 -4.70
CA SER A 121 4.37 0.39 -4.36
C SER A 121 3.35 -0.73 -4.35
N VAL A 122 3.76 -1.89 -4.86
CA VAL A 122 2.97 -3.14 -4.80
C VAL A 122 3.82 -4.29 -4.27
N ALA A 123 3.16 -5.24 -3.61
CA ALA A 123 3.71 -6.56 -3.37
C ALA A 123 3.30 -7.50 -4.51
N ALA A 124 4.23 -8.34 -4.98
CA ALA A 124 3.99 -9.30 -6.05
C ALA A 124 4.60 -10.67 -5.70
N ASP A 125 4.27 -11.68 -6.51
CA ASP A 125 4.89 -13.00 -6.42
C ASP A 125 6.34 -12.96 -6.97
N ALA A 126 7.30 -13.33 -6.12
CA ALA A 126 8.72 -13.34 -6.45
C ALA A 126 9.11 -14.33 -7.57
N ASN A 127 8.26 -15.32 -7.86
CA ASN A 127 8.49 -16.26 -8.97
C ASN A 127 8.25 -15.63 -10.34
N TYR A 128 7.49 -14.53 -10.40
CA TYR A 128 7.10 -13.87 -11.65
C TYR A 128 7.63 -12.44 -11.79
N TYR A 129 7.95 -11.79 -10.67
CA TYR A 129 8.34 -10.38 -10.62
C TYR A 129 9.62 -10.17 -9.84
N HIS A 130 10.44 -9.22 -10.30
CA HIS A 130 11.64 -8.78 -9.61
C HIS A 130 11.39 -7.44 -8.91
N MET A 131 12.13 -7.19 -7.83
CA MET A 131 12.14 -5.87 -7.18
C MET A 131 12.53 -4.79 -8.18
N GLY A 132 11.76 -3.70 -8.20
CA GLY A 132 11.93 -2.59 -9.13
C GLY A 132 11.30 -2.80 -10.50
N ASP A 133 10.63 -3.94 -10.76
CA ASP A 133 9.79 -4.07 -11.95
C ASP A 133 8.67 -3.03 -11.94
N LEU A 134 8.32 -2.57 -13.13
CA LEU A 134 7.36 -1.50 -13.34
C LEU A 134 6.14 -2.04 -14.07
N ILE A 135 4.97 -1.73 -13.53
CA ILE A 135 3.69 -2.18 -14.01
C ILE A 135 2.90 -0.96 -14.46
N SER A 136 2.43 -0.96 -15.70
CA SER A 136 1.49 0.04 -16.20
C SER A 136 0.06 -0.38 -15.89
N MET A 137 -0.73 0.55 -15.37
CA MET A 137 -2.17 0.43 -15.19
C MET A 137 -2.82 1.74 -15.68
N PRO A 138 -3.05 1.85 -17.00
CA PRO A 138 -3.38 3.12 -17.65
C PRO A 138 -4.63 3.81 -17.11
N ALA A 139 -5.62 3.04 -16.65
CA ALA A 139 -6.88 3.56 -16.12
C ALA A 139 -6.71 4.45 -14.89
N LEU A 140 -5.62 4.28 -14.14
CA LEU A 140 -5.31 5.15 -13.00
C LEU A 140 -4.58 6.44 -13.39
N LYS A 141 -4.09 6.57 -14.61
CA LYS A 141 -3.35 7.77 -15.02
C LYS A 141 -4.24 9.00 -14.91
N GLY A 142 -3.79 10.00 -14.17
CA GLY A 142 -4.51 11.26 -13.97
C GLY A 142 -5.60 11.22 -12.89
N LYS A 143 -5.88 10.06 -12.28
CA LYS A 143 -6.84 9.96 -11.18
C LYS A 143 -6.28 10.67 -9.95
N LYS A 144 -7.14 11.44 -9.27
CA LYS A 144 -6.79 12.19 -8.06
C LYS A 144 -7.11 11.34 -6.84
N MET A 145 -6.14 11.18 -5.96
CA MET A 145 -6.22 10.38 -4.74
C MET A 145 -5.79 11.23 -3.55
N LYS A 146 -6.36 10.98 -2.37
CA LYS A 146 -5.92 11.62 -1.14
C LYS A 146 -4.81 10.79 -0.50
N LEU A 147 -3.69 11.44 -0.22
CA LEU A 147 -2.60 10.86 0.57
C LEU A 147 -2.95 10.88 2.07
N PRO A 148 -2.24 10.09 2.90
CA PRO A 148 -2.39 10.06 4.36
C PRO A 148 -2.42 11.40 5.09
N ASP A 149 -1.70 12.39 4.55
CA ASP A 149 -1.58 13.76 5.07
C ASP A 149 -2.75 14.66 4.61
N GLY A 150 -3.67 14.14 3.80
CA GLY A 150 -4.79 14.86 3.20
C GLY A 150 -4.46 15.56 1.87
N SER A 151 -3.20 15.56 1.43
CA SER A 151 -2.81 16.17 0.16
C SER A 151 -3.34 15.38 -1.04
N LEU A 152 -3.51 16.07 -2.17
CA LEU A 152 -3.96 15.45 -3.41
C LEU A 152 -2.77 14.97 -4.25
N PHE A 153 -2.80 13.68 -4.58
CA PHE A 153 -1.87 12.99 -5.45
C PHE A 153 -2.53 12.67 -6.79
N THR A 154 -1.85 12.97 -7.89
CA THR A 154 -2.29 12.57 -9.22
C THR A 154 -1.53 11.31 -9.61
N HIS A 155 -2.23 10.19 -9.74
CA HIS A 155 -1.61 8.91 -10.00
C HIS A 155 -1.01 8.86 -11.42
N PRO A 156 0.25 8.42 -11.61
CA PRO A 156 0.94 8.47 -12.90
C PRO A 156 0.52 7.35 -13.86
N GLY A 157 -0.24 6.37 -13.37
CA GLY A 157 -0.65 5.16 -14.11
C GLY A 157 0.39 4.04 -14.07
N TYR A 158 1.35 4.13 -13.15
CA TYR A 158 2.42 3.14 -13.00
C TYR A 158 2.57 2.73 -11.54
N PHE A 159 2.98 1.48 -11.34
CA PHE A 159 3.35 0.90 -10.06
C PHE A 159 4.78 0.37 -10.10
N ARG A 160 5.37 0.20 -8.93
CA ARG A 160 6.70 -0.40 -8.73
C ARG A 160 6.59 -1.57 -7.76
N VAL A 161 7.18 -2.71 -8.13
CA VAL A 161 7.30 -3.86 -7.24
C VAL A 161 8.36 -3.55 -6.19
N ASP A 162 7.94 -3.26 -4.96
CA ASP A 162 8.83 -2.91 -3.84
C ASP A 162 8.77 -3.93 -2.71
N ASP A 163 7.84 -4.87 -2.78
CA ASP A 163 7.64 -5.87 -1.75
C ASP A 163 7.24 -7.23 -2.33
N VAL A 164 7.35 -8.27 -1.50
CA VAL A 164 6.88 -9.63 -1.79
C VAL A 164 6.22 -10.19 -0.54
N GLY A 165 5.09 -10.88 -0.71
CA GLY A 165 4.34 -11.48 0.39
C GLY A 165 4.17 -12.99 0.18
N GLY A 166 4.29 -13.77 1.25
CA GLY A 166 4.15 -15.24 1.16
C GLY A 166 2.74 -15.70 0.76
N ALA A 167 1.73 -14.82 0.89
CA ALA A 167 0.35 -15.07 0.46
C ALA A 167 0.02 -14.45 -0.92
N ILE A 168 1.01 -13.85 -1.59
CA ILE A 168 0.87 -13.23 -2.91
C ILE A 168 1.42 -14.22 -3.92
N ASP A 169 0.54 -15.09 -4.41
CA ASP A 169 0.87 -16.19 -5.33
C ASP A 169 0.18 -15.99 -6.68
N GLY A 170 0.94 -16.17 -7.75
CA GLY A 170 0.47 -16.13 -9.12
C GLY A 170 0.80 -14.84 -9.86
N ARG A 171 0.96 -14.98 -11.19
CA ARG A 171 1.32 -13.89 -12.10
C ARG A 171 0.39 -12.67 -12.01
N ASN A 172 -0.90 -12.86 -11.74
CA ASN A 172 -1.87 -11.78 -11.76
C ASN A 172 -2.22 -11.26 -10.36
N ARG A 173 -1.52 -11.70 -9.31
CA ARG A 173 -1.83 -11.36 -7.92
C ARG A 173 -0.94 -10.24 -7.43
N PHE A 174 -1.55 -9.15 -7.00
CA PHE A 174 -0.84 -7.99 -6.42
C PHE A 174 -1.50 -7.54 -5.13
N ASP A 175 -0.67 -7.12 -4.19
CA ASP A 175 -1.10 -6.39 -3.01
C ASP A 175 -0.75 -4.91 -3.20
N PHE A 176 -1.74 -4.02 -3.17
CA PHE A 176 -1.52 -2.59 -3.40
C PHE A 176 -1.27 -1.87 -2.09
N TYR A 177 -0.22 -1.05 -2.02
CA TYR A 177 0.13 -0.33 -0.80
C TYR A 177 -0.64 1.00 -0.67
N SER A 178 -1.40 1.17 0.41
CA SER A 178 -2.21 2.38 0.67
C SER A 178 -1.61 3.31 1.73
N GLY A 179 -0.33 3.18 2.07
CA GLY A 179 0.29 4.02 3.09
C GLY A 179 -0.15 3.58 4.48
N ASN A 180 -0.73 4.49 5.29
CA ASN A 180 -1.22 4.19 6.64
C ASN A 180 -2.76 4.15 6.74
N MET A 181 -3.44 4.12 5.60
CA MET A 181 -4.90 4.10 5.51
C MET A 181 -5.37 2.65 5.34
N ASP A 182 -6.16 2.16 6.29
CA ASP A 182 -6.73 0.82 6.24
C ASP A 182 -7.83 0.69 5.17
N LEU A 183 -8.38 -0.51 4.99
CA LEU A 183 -9.39 -0.83 3.98
C LEU A 183 -10.70 -0.04 4.11
N TYR A 184 -11.02 0.43 5.31
CA TYR A 184 -12.29 1.06 5.67
C TYR A 184 -12.16 2.59 5.85
N ASP A 185 -10.94 3.12 5.82
CA ASP A 185 -10.67 4.56 5.81
C ASP A 185 -11.32 5.19 4.58
N ALA A 186 -12.18 6.20 4.81
CA ALA A 186 -12.94 6.86 3.76
C ALA A 186 -12.05 7.66 2.78
N ASN A 187 -10.80 7.96 3.16
CA ASN A 187 -9.84 8.62 2.28
C ASN A 187 -8.99 7.64 1.47
N ASN A 188 -9.08 6.34 1.75
CA ASN A 188 -8.34 5.33 1.02
C ASN A 188 -8.96 5.09 -0.36
N SER A 189 -8.30 5.59 -1.41
CA SER A 189 -8.77 5.46 -2.79
C SER A 189 -8.75 4.00 -3.28
N PHE A 190 -7.90 3.13 -2.71
CA PHE A 190 -7.85 1.71 -3.07
C PHE A 190 -8.77 0.83 -2.22
N GLY A 191 -9.25 1.34 -1.09
CA GLY A 191 -10.08 0.60 -0.13
C GLY A 191 -11.55 0.45 -0.55
N TYR A 192 -12.35 -0.09 0.37
CA TYR A 192 -13.79 -0.38 0.15
C TYR A 192 -14.63 0.84 -0.16
N LYS A 193 -14.25 2.00 0.39
CA LYS A 193 -14.95 3.28 0.21
C LYS A 193 -14.31 4.15 -0.87
N GLY A 194 -13.32 3.62 -1.58
CA GLY A 194 -12.69 4.29 -2.71
C GLY A 194 -13.67 4.51 -3.86
N ASP A 195 -13.36 5.46 -4.73
CA ASP A 195 -14.15 5.69 -5.94
C ASP A 195 -14.13 4.46 -6.86
N LYS A 196 -15.21 4.20 -7.59
CA LYS A 196 -15.33 3.05 -8.52
C LYS A 196 -14.23 3.00 -9.57
N GLU A 197 -13.61 4.14 -9.89
CA GLU A 197 -12.51 4.23 -10.84
C GLU A 197 -11.12 3.99 -10.22
N THR A 198 -11.00 4.06 -8.89
CA THR A 198 -9.72 3.94 -8.18
C THR A 198 -9.65 2.75 -7.23
N THR A 199 -10.80 2.24 -6.79
CA THR A 199 -10.86 1.11 -5.86
C THR A 199 -10.18 -0.11 -6.46
N MET A 200 -9.26 -0.67 -5.68
CA MET A 200 -8.55 -1.91 -6.03
C MET A 200 -9.06 -3.07 -5.19
N TYR A 201 -9.73 -2.81 -4.08
CA TYR A 201 -10.29 -3.84 -3.25
C TYR A 201 -11.68 -4.25 -3.76
N ASP A 202 -11.75 -5.27 -4.61
CA ASP A 202 -13.00 -5.96 -4.93
C ASP A 202 -12.72 -7.36 -5.51
N LYS A 203 -13.72 -8.24 -5.43
CA LYS A 203 -13.65 -9.61 -5.94
C LYS A 203 -13.81 -9.71 -7.46
N SER A 204 -14.19 -8.62 -8.14
CA SER A 204 -14.39 -8.65 -9.58
C SER A 204 -13.05 -8.56 -10.30
N THR A 205 -12.70 -9.65 -10.97
CA THR A 205 -11.43 -9.82 -11.69
C THR A 205 -11.50 -9.35 -13.13
N CYS A 206 -12.64 -8.85 -13.63
CA CYS A 206 -12.80 -8.44 -15.03
C CYS A 206 -13.16 -6.96 -15.19
N GLN A 207 -12.31 -6.06 -14.71
CA GLN A 207 -12.56 -4.63 -14.82
C GLN A 207 -11.41 -3.92 -15.51
N ASP A 208 -11.78 -3.02 -16.42
CA ASP A 208 -10.84 -2.24 -17.22
C ASP A 208 -9.83 -1.49 -16.36
N ARG A 209 -10.24 -1.06 -15.17
CA ARG A 209 -9.36 -0.34 -14.24
C ARG A 209 -8.20 -1.17 -13.68
N LYS A 210 -8.31 -2.50 -13.71
CA LYS A 210 -7.33 -3.45 -13.19
C LYS A 210 -6.50 -4.11 -14.31
N LYS A 211 -6.73 -3.74 -15.56
CA LYS A 211 -5.92 -4.16 -16.71
C LYS A 211 -4.51 -3.62 -16.53
N TYR A 212 -3.52 -4.49 -16.67
CA TYR A 212 -2.14 -4.11 -16.44
C TYR A 212 -1.19 -4.69 -17.48
N GLN A 213 -0.02 -4.08 -17.59
CA GLN A 213 1.08 -4.55 -18.42
C GLN A 213 2.40 -4.41 -17.68
N ILE A 214 3.24 -5.44 -17.72
CA ILE A 214 4.61 -5.36 -17.26
C ILE A 214 5.43 -4.61 -18.30
N LEU A 215 6.12 -3.56 -17.90
CA LEU A 215 6.99 -2.80 -18.78
C LEU A 215 8.30 -3.58 -18.97
N SER A 216 8.59 -4.02 -20.19
CA SER A 216 9.83 -4.75 -20.52
C SER A 216 10.88 -3.85 -21.16
N SER A 217 10.46 -2.84 -21.95
CA SER A 217 11.40 -1.99 -22.69
C SER A 217 12.10 -0.98 -21.77
N LYS A 218 13.38 -0.71 -22.04
CA LYS A 218 14.17 0.29 -21.30
C LYS A 218 13.52 1.68 -21.36
N LYS A 219 12.99 2.06 -22.52
CA LYS A 219 12.35 3.36 -22.76
C LYS A 219 11.06 3.52 -21.94
N ASP A 220 10.22 2.49 -21.88
CA ASP A 220 8.97 2.55 -21.13
C ASP A 220 9.25 2.55 -19.62
N LYS A 221 10.22 1.73 -19.18
CA LYS A 221 10.68 1.75 -17.79
C LYS A 221 11.19 3.13 -17.38
N GLU A 222 11.97 3.79 -18.24
CA GLU A 222 12.48 5.14 -17.97
C GLU A 222 11.35 6.17 -17.89
N THR A 223 10.42 6.12 -18.84
CA THR A 223 9.24 6.99 -18.85
C THR A 223 8.41 6.83 -17.58
N ALA A 224 8.21 5.59 -17.12
CA ALA A 224 7.49 5.29 -15.89
C ALA A 224 8.23 5.82 -14.64
N ARG A 225 9.56 5.68 -14.56
CA ARG A 225 10.35 6.24 -13.44
C ARG A 225 10.25 7.75 -13.37
N ILE A 226 10.39 8.44 -14.50
CA ILE A 226 10.25 9.91 -14.57
C ILE A 226 8.84 10.32 -14.13
N ALA A 227 7.80 9.64 -14.61
CA ALA A 227 6.42 9.95 -14.24
C ALA A 227 6.14 9.72 -12.74
N ILE A 228 6.65 8.63 -12.16
CA ILE A 228 6.55 8.35 -10.72
C ILE A 228 7.29 9.44 -9.92
N ALA A 229 8.54 9.75 -10.28
CA ALA A 229 9.32 10.77 -9.60
C ALA A 229 8.62 12.14 -9.63
N ALA A 230 8.12 12.56 -10.80
CA ALA A 230 7.39 13.81 -10.95
C ALA A 230 6.11 13.84 -10.09
N ALA A 231 5.35 12.74 -10.03
CA ALA A 231 4.14 12.65 -9.21
C ALA A 231 4.45 12.77 -7.71
N ILE A 232 5.54 12.15 -7.25
CA ILE A 232 6.00 12.24 -5.86
C ILE A 232 6.45 13.67 -5.55
N THR A 233 7.31 14.26 -6.38
CA THR A 233 7.79 15.64 -6.19
C THR A 233 6.64 16.64 -6.13
N ALA A 234 5.61 16.48 -6.97
CA ALA A 234 4.42 17.33 -6.99
C ALA A 234 3.55 17.17 -5.72
N ALA A 235 3.53 15.99 -5.11
CA ALA A 235 2.84 15.76 -3.84
C ALA A 235 3.60 16.37 -2.66
N THR A 236 4.93 16.20 -2.62
CA THR A 236 5.75 16.67 -1.50
C THR A 236 5.95 18.19 -1.50
N SER A 237 6.02 18.84 -2.67
CA SER A 237 6.22 20.30 -2.75
C SER A 237 5.06 21.08 -2.14
N LYS A 238 3.84 20.54 -2.22
CA LYS A 238 2.64 21.13 -1.60
C LYS A 238 2.63 21.05 -0.08
N MET A 239 3.31 20.07 0.52
CA MET A 239 3.43 19.99 1.99
C MET A 239 4.30 21.11 2.56
N SER A 240 5.35 21.50 1.84
CA SER A 240 6.28 22.54 2.31
C SER A 240 5.64 23.94 2.35
N THR A 241 4.56 24.18 1.61
CA THR A 241 3.88 25.49 1.54
C THR A 241 2.87 25.70 2.66
N ILE A 242 2.50 24.65 3.41
CA ILE A 242 1.47 24.70 4.47
C ILE A 242 2.10 24.77 5.87
N LEU A 243 3.43 24.79 5.99
CA LEU A 243 4.05 25.08 7.27
C LEU A 243 3.68 26.52 7.68
N PRO A 244 3.00 26.72 8.81
CA PRO A 244 2.65 28.06 9.26
C PRO A 244 3.95 28.87 9.37
N ALA A 245 3.91 30.11 8.88
CA ALA A 245 5.03 31.03 9.04
C ALA A 245 5.51 30.97 10.50
N PRO A 246 6.83 30.97 10.77
CA PRO A 246 7.35 30.88 12.12
C PRO A 246 6.67 31.95 12.96
N ILE A 247 6.07 31.55 14.08
CA ILE A 247 5.41 32.44 15.02
C ILE A 247 6.48 33.42 15.52
N ARG A 248 6.55 34.60 14.89
CA ARG A 248 7.39 35.71 15.34
C ARG A 248 6.74 36.28 16.59
N GLY A 249 7.14 35.79 17.75
CA GLY A 249 6.67 36.36 19.01
C GLY A 249 6.79 35.41 20.17
N LEU A 250 8.02 35.16 20.61
CA LEU A 250 8.32 34.74 21.99
C LEU A 250 9.74 35.22 22.31
N ASN A 251 9.93 36.54 22.25
CA ASN A 251 10.94 37.18 23.09
C ASN A 251 10.27 37.40 24.45
N ARG A 252 10.68 36.63 25.45
CA ARG A 252 10.62 37.02 26.85
C ARG A 252 12.04 37.11 27.35
#